data_AF-D7MX00-F1
#
_entry.id   AF-D7MX00-F1
#
_cell.length_a   1.000
_cell.length_b   1.000
_cell.length_c   1.000
_cell.angle_alpha   90.00
_cell.angle_beta   90.00
_cell.angle_gamma   90.00
#
_symmetry.space_group_name_H-M   'P 1'
#
loop_
_entity.id
_entity.type
_entity.pdbx_description
1 polymer ?
#
loop_
_entity_poly.entity_id
_entity_poly.type
_entity_poly.pdbx_seq_one_letter_code
_entity_poly.pdbx_strand_id
1 'polypeptide(L)'
;MSNFTLQAQLNLLAAFDDPLPIVNCEGDFVKRVESLYWMGNNSTKLENGRTPHCWTFFSSKQSSSVRAGMLQGVEIALGLPEGSIPKPVYTRLIDY
;
A
#
# COMPACT_ATOMS: atom_id res chain seq x y z
N MET A 1 -37.48 4.60 4.69
CA MET A 1 -36.19 5.18 4.26
C MET A 1 -35.09 4.39 4.95
N SER A 2 -34.16 3.81 4.20
CA SER A 2 -32.96 3.16 4.73
C SER A 2 -31.92 4.23 5.07
N ASN A 3 -31.42 4.24 6.30
CA ASN A 3 -30.30 5.09 6.69
C ASN A 3 -28.99 4.43 6.23
N PHE A 4 -28.15 5.19 5.53
CA PHE A 4 -26.82 4.76 5.12
C PHE A 4 -25.75 5.48 5.95
N THR A 5 -24.68 4.77 6.28
CA THR A 5 -23.50 5.34 6.94
C THR A 5 -22.32 5.28 5.99
N LEU A 6 -21.72 6.43 5.72
CA LEU A 6 -20.48 6.54 4.95
C LEU A 6 -19.28 6.35 5.89
N GLN A 7 -18.24 5.72 5.37
CA GLN A 7 -16.98 5.54 6.08
C GLN A 7 -15.84 6.03 5.19
N ALA A 8 -15.04 6.95 5.72
CA ALA A 8 -13.82 7.39 5.06
C ALA A 8 -12.77 6.28 5.11
N GLN A 9 -11.94 6.23 4.07
CA GLN A 9 -10.82 5.31 3.98
C GLN A 9 -9.58 6.09 3.57
N LEU A 10 -8.44 5.73 4.15
CA LEU A 10 -7.16 6.32 3.83
C LEU A 10 -6.39 5.36 2.94
N ASN A 11 -5.81 5.90 1.88
CA ASN A 11 -5.12 5.12 0.88
C ASN A 11 -3.69 5.64 0.78
N LEU A 12 -2.72 4.73 0.74
CA LEU A 12 -1.33 5.06 0.53
C LEU A 12 -0.93 4.64 -0.87
N LEU A 13 -0.51 5.61 -1.69
CA LEU A 13 0.15 5.36 -2.96
C LEU A 13 1.66 5.39 -2.69
N ALA A 14 2.35 4.33 -3.07
CA ALA A 14 3.78 4.17 -2.85
C ALA A 14 4.47 3.77 -4.14
N ALA A 15 5.58 4.43 -4.44
CA ALA A 15 6.48 4.10 -5.54
C ALA A 15 7.79 3.60 -4.94
N PHE A 16 8.37 2.55 -5.48
CA PHE A 16 9.65 2.00 -5.03
C PHE A 16 10.62 1.87 -6.19
N ASP A 17 11.90 2.14 -5.95
CA ASP A 17 12.95 1.92 -6.96
C ASP A 17 13.18 0.42 -7.18
N ASP A 18 13.19 -0.35 -6.11
CA ASP A 18 13.23 -1.82 -6.13
C ASP A 18 11.83 -2.43 -5.88
N PRO A 19 11.50 -3.58 -6.48
CA PRO A 19 10.21 -4.22 -6.25
C PRO A 19 10.08 -4.74 -4.81
N LEU A 20 8.84 -4.83 -4.31
CA LEU A 20 8.58 -5.56 -3.07
C LEU A 20 8.94 -7.05 -3.24
N PRO A 21 9.43 -7.73 -2.19
CA PRO A 21 9.83 -9.14 -2.26
C PRO A 21 8.60 -10.08 -2.24
N ILE A 22 7.74 -9.95 -3.25
CA ILE A 22 6.53 -10.77 -3.46
C ILE A 22 6.53 -11.33 -4.87
N VAL A 23 6.18 -12.61 -5.02
CA VAL A 23 6.15 -13.30 -6.32
C VAL A 23 4.79 -13.04 -7.00
N ASN A 24 4.83 -12.44 -8.20
CA ASN A 24 3.73 -12.35 -9.17
C ASN A 24 2.34 -12.02 -8.57
N CYS A 25 2.27 -10.97 -7.76
CA CYS A 25 1.01 -10.50 -7.18
C CYS A 25 0.59 -9.16 -7.81
N GLU A 26 -0.57 -9.15 -8.45
CA GLU A 26 -1.25 -7.92 -8.91
C GLU A 26 -2.00 -7.21 -7.80
N GLY A 27 -2.34 -7.93 -6.74
CA GLY A 27 -3.01 -7.42 -5.56
C GLY A 27 -3.75 -8.52 -4.81
N ASP A 28 -3.98 -8.31 -3.52
CA ASP A 28 -4.67 -9.27 -2.67
C ASP A 28 -5.32 -8.57 -1.46
N PHE A 29 -6.31 -9.24 -0.87
CA PHE A 29 -6.85 -8.91 0.44
C PHE A 29 -5.89 -9.36 1.53
N VAL A 30 -5.57 -8.43 2.42
CA VAL A 30 -4.69 -8.66 3.56
C VAL A 30 -5.54 -9.02 4.77
N LYS A 31 -5.28 -10.19 5.37
CA LYS A 31 -5.96 -10.66 6.58
C LYS A 31 -5.04 -10.49 7.79
N ARG A 32 -5.65 -10.25 8.96
CA ARG A 32 -4.98 -10.20 10.27
C ARG A 32 -3.93 -9.10 10.43
N VAL A 33 -3.96 -8.08 9.57
CA VAL A 33 -3.17 -6.86 9.72
C VAL A 33 -4.12 -5.72 10.06
N GLU A 34 -3.88 -5.05 11.18
CA GLU A 34 -4.78 -4.00 11.67
C GLU A 34 -4.77 -2.78 10.74
N SER A 35 -3.62 -2.40 10.21
CA SER A 35 -3.45 -1.16 9.44
C SER A 35 -3.80 -1.27 7.96
N LEU A 36 -3.91 -2.48 7.41
CA LEU A 36 -3.97 -2.77 5.96
C LEU A 36 -4.95 -3.90 5.70
N TYR A 37 -5.94 -3.69 4.82
CA TYR A 37 -6.88 -4.77 4.44
C TYR A 37 -6.77 -5.19 2.97
N TRP A 38 -6.08 -4.41 2.14
CA TRP A 38 -5.88 -4.72 0.73
C TRP A 38 -4.66 -3.99 0.16
N MET A 39 -3.96 -4.63 -0.77
CA MET A 39 -2.84 -4.05 -1.51
C MET A 39 -2.92 -4.41 -2.99
N GLY A 40 -2.48 -3.50 -3.86
CA GLY A 40 -2.49 -3.69 -5.31
C GLY A 40 -1.21 -3.19 -5.97
N ASN A 41 -0.65 -3.99 -6.87
CA ASN A 41 0.54 -3.70 -7.66
C ASN A 41 0.12 -3.03 -8.97
N ASN A 42 0.17 -1.71 -9.00
CA ASN A 42 -0.24 -0.92 -10.16
C ASN A 42 0.69 -1.17 -11.36
N SER A 43 1.99 -1.37 -11.13
CA SER A 43 2.96 -1.60 -12.20
C SER A 43 2.74 -2.95 -12.91
N THR A 44 2.36 -3.99 -12.18
CA THR A 44 1.99 -5.29 -12.80
C THR A 44 0.68 -5.20 -13.56
N LYS A 45 -0.35 -4.55 -12.99
CA LYS A 45 -1.66 -4.39 -13.65
C LYS A 45 -1.62 -3.60 -14.96
N LEU A 46 -0.66 -2.69 -15.09
CA LEU A 46 -0.48 -1.88 -16.30
C LEU A 46 0.53 -2.49 -17.29
N GLU A 47 0.95 -3.75 -17.07
CA GLU A 47 1.98 -4.47 -17.86
C GLU A 47 3.30 -3.69 -18.04
N ASN A 48 3.54 -2.69 -17.20
CA ASN A 48 4.58 -1.72 -17.46
C ASN A 48 5.91 -2.11 -16.83
N GLY A 49 5.94 -3.01 -15.83
CA GLY A 49 7.12 -3.73 -15.28
C GLY A 49 8.37 -2.91 -14.91
N ARG A 50 8.34 -1.60 -15.16
CA ARG A 50 9.44 -0.66 -15.15
C ARG A 50 9.35 0.14 -13.87
N THR A 51 10.51 0.58 -13.43
CA THR A 51 10.66 1.48 -12.30
C THR A 51 10.02 2.84 -12.61
N PRO A 52 9.33 3.46 -11.63
CA PRO A 52 9.14 2.97 -10.27
C PRO A 52 8.08 1.85 -10.18
N HIS A 53 8.28 0.94 -9.23
CA HIS A 53 7.31 -0.09 -8.85
C HIS A 53 6.21 0.53 -7.98
N CYS A 54 5.04 0.73 -8.58
CA CYS A 54 3.94 1.47 -7.97
C CYS A 54 2.92 0.54 -7.33
N TRP A 55 2.52 0.87 -6.10
CA TRP A 55 1.55 0.15 -5.30
C TRP A 55 0.49 1.09 -4.73
N THR A 56 -0.72 0.56 -4.59
CA THR A 56 -1.81 1.17 -3.83
C THR A 56 -2.12 0.29 -2.63
N PHE A 57 -2.15 0.89 -1.44
CA PHE A 57 -2.47 0.23 -0.19
C PHE A 57 -3.73 0.85 0.40
N PHE A 58 -4.64 0.02 0.90
CA PHE A 58 -5.89 0.46 1.51
C PHE A 58 -5.91 0.21 3.02
N SER A 59 -6.12 1.29 3.78
CA SER A 59 -6.10 1.22 5.23
C SER A 59 -7.35 0.57 5.76
N SER A 60 -7.25 -0.13 6.89
CA SER A 60 -8.43 -0.29 7.72
C SER A 60 -8.83 1.07 8.30
N LYS A 61 -10.06 1.18 8.84
CA LYS A 61 -10.69 2.46 9.22
C LYS A 61 -10.01 3.23 10.36
N GLN A 62 -8.90 2.75 10.94
CA GLN A 62 -8.35 3.27 12.20
C GLN A 62 -6.81 3.44 12.25
N SER A 63 -6.11 3.68 11.13
CA SER A 63 -4.66 3.95 11.21
C SER A 63 -4.35 5.40 11.59
N SER A 64 -3.88 5.64 12.83
CA SER A 64 -3.45 6.96 13.33
C SER A 64 -2.15 7.47 12.70
N SER A 65 -1.34 6.57 12.14
CA SER A 65 -0.15 6.87 11.34
C SER A 65 -0.25 6.11 10.01
N VAL A 66 -1.06 6.66 9.10
CA VAL A 66 -1.42 6.02 7.82
C VAL A 66 -0.18 5.52 7.08
N ARG A 67 0.87 6.33 6.96
CA ARG A 67 2.05 5.96 6.18
C ARG A 67 2.87 4.85 6.85
N ALA A 68 3.39 5.11 8.04
CA ALA A 68 4.27 4.16 8.72
C ALA A 68 3.52 2.87 9.07
N GLY A 69 2.29 2.98 9.57
CA GLY A 69 1.47 1.82 9.93
C GLY A 69 1.10 0.96 8.71
N MET A 70 0.80 1.56 7.56
CA MET A 70 0.50 0.77 6.35
C MET A 70 1.75 0.10 5.78
N LEU A 71 2.91 0.75 5.81
CA LEU A 71 4.18 0.14 5.39
C LEU A 71 4.57 -1.04 6.28
N GLN A 72 4.48 -0.89 7.61
CA GLN A 72 4.66 -2.00 8.53
C GLN A 72 3.61 -3.11 8.31
N GLY A 73 2.37 -2.72 7.97
CA GLY A 73 1.32 -3.67 7.61
C GLY A 73 1.66 -4.51 6.37
N VAL A 74 2.33 -3.92 5.38
CA VAL A 74 2.85 -4.65 4.20
C VAL A 74 3.93 -5.64 4.64
N GLU A 75 4.87 -5.24 5.49
CA GLU A 75 5.91 -6.14 6.01
C GLU A 75 5.29 -7.35 6.72
N ILE A 76 4.33 -7.12 7.61
CA ILE A 76 3.60 -8.19 8.32
C ILE A 76 2.87 -9.10 7.31
N ALA A 77 2.18 -8.53 6.33
CA ALA A 77 1.44 -9.29 5.33
C ALA A 77 2.34 -10.21 4.49
N LEU A 78 3.56 -9.77 4.22
CA LEU A 78 4.57 -10.53 3.48
C LEU A 78 5.43 -11.44 4.37
N GLY A 79 5.23 -11.41 5.70
CA GLY A 79 6.04 -12.18 6.65
C GLY A 79 7.49 -11.69 6.78
N LEU A 80 7.71 -10.40 6.57
CA LEU A 80 9.03 -9.76 6.56
C LEU A 80 9.36 -9.12 7.91
N PRO A 81 10.67 -9.00 8.27
CA PRO A 81 11.10 -8.19 9.40
C PRO A 81 10.73 -6.71 9.23
N GLU A 82 10.53 -6.01 10.34
CA GLU A 82 10.26 -4.57 10.33
C GLU A 82 11.44 -3.78 9.74
N GLY A 83 11.13 -2.83 8.85
CA GLY A 83 12.10 -1.97 8.16
C GLY A 83 12.86 -2.63 7.01
N SER A 84 12.40 -3.78 6.52
CA SER A 84 13.07 -4.53 5.46
C SER A 84 12.57 -4.23 4.05
N ILE A 85 11.38 -3.63 3.89
CA ILE A 85 10.93 -3.20 2.54
C ILE A 85 11.70 -1.95 2.09
N PRO A 86 11.89 -1.76 0.77
CA PRO A 86 12.48 -0.53 0.24
C PRO A 86 11.74 0.71 0.72
N LYS A 87 12.46 1.82 0.91
CA LYS A 87 11.82 3.09 1.26
C LYS A 87 11.03 3.61 0.07
N PRO A 88 9.76 4.02 0.24
CA PRO A 88 9.00 4.59 -0.85
C PRO A 88 9.56 5.95 -1.27
N VAL A 89 9.57 6.19 -2.58
CA VAL A 89 9.96 7.43 -3.23
C VAL A 89 8.76 8.37 -3.26
N TYR A 90 8.98 9.62 -2.84
CA TYR A 90 7.97 10.67 -2.89
C TYR A 90 8.54 11.89 -3.60
N THR A 91 7.96 12.23 -4.75
CA THR A 91 8.24 13.51 -5.41
C THR A 91 7.17 14.51 -4.99
N ARG A 92 7.58 15.62 -4.40
CA ARG A 92 6.66 16.75 -4.21
C ARG A 92 6.39 17.36 -5.57
N LEU A 93 5.12 17.46 -5.94
CA LEU A 93 4.72 18.36 -7.02
C LEU A 93 5.05 19.77 -6.52
N ILE A 94 5.87 20.50 -7.27
CA ILE A 94 6.06 21.92 -7.03
C ILE A 94 4.81 22.58 -7.61
N ASP A 95 3.95 23.14 -6.76
CA ASP A 95 2.86 24.02 -7.20
C ASP A 95 3.50 25.25 -7.87
N TYR A 96 3.24 25.43 -9.17
CA TYR A 96 3.57 26.64 -9.92
C TYR A 96 2.35 27.57 -9.99
#